data_AF-A0A935WN76-F1
#
_entry.id   AF-A0A935WN76-F1
#
_cell.length_a   1.000
_cell.length_b   1.000
_cell.length_c   1.000
_cell.angle_alpha   90.00
_cell.angle_beta   90.00
_cell.angle_gamma   90.00
#
_symmetry.space_group_name_H-M   'P 1'
#
loop_
_entity.id
_entity.type
_entity.pdbx_description
1 polymer ?
#
loop_
_entity_poly.entity_id
_entity_poly.type
_entity_poly.pdbx_seq_one_letter_code
_entity_poly.pdbx_strand_id
1 'polypeptide(L)'
;MAALAAVVSVYPAAAEENPVRQFLNDEFNTAQTADEAPAAAPDQVAAIDKNAWAGLVPSENPKRRAALEPVLAPAPAGDLAPVLALVDKHASANGLPAGFARAIVRIESNFNPRATGRQREVGLMQIKFETARGIGFTGTREELYEPDTNLKWGMKYLAMAWKLGGSTPCGAVMKYQGGHAVTQPNAANHAYCAKVKAHMASAN
;
A
#
# COMPACT_ATOMS: atom_id res chain seq x y z
N MET A 1 -46.80 -29.01 -41.21
CA MET A 1 -45.93 -29.14 -40.03
C MET A 1 -44.70 -28.28 -40.27
N ALA A 2 -44.58 -27.15 -39.57
CA ALA A 2 -43.55 -26.15 -39.79
C ALA A 2 -42.48 -26.25 -38.69
N ALA A 3 -41.21 -26.20 -39.08
CA ALA A 3 -40.06 -26.30 -38.21
C ALA A 3 -39.86 -25.02 -37.38
N LEU A 4 -39.60 -25.18 -36.08
CA LEU A 4 -39.16 -24.10 -35.19
C LEU A 4 -37.69 -23.75 -35.47
N ALA A 5 -37.41 -22.48 -35.74
CA ALA A 5 -36.08 -21.90 -35.65
C ALA A 5 -36.01 -21.04 -34.37
N ALA A 6 -35.19 -21.44 -33.41
CA ALA A 6 -34.88 -20.63 -32.23
C ALA A 6 -33.69 -19.71 -32.55
N VAL A 7 -33.94 -18.40 -32.59
CA VAL A 7 -32.89 -17.38 -32.56
C VAL A 7 -32.62 -17.07 -31.09
N VAL A 8 -31.53 -17.58 -30.54
CA VAL A 8 -31.00 -17.10 -29.26
C VAL A 8 -29.84 -16.16 -29.58
N SER A 9 -30.14 -14.87 -29.43
CA SER A 9 -29.24 -13.73 -29.55
C SER A 9 -28.07 -13.87 -28.58
N VAL A 10 -26.86 -13.82 -29.11
CA VAL A 10 -25.62 -13.72 -28.34
C VAL A 10 -25.47 -12.27 -27.87
N TYR A 11 -25.53 -12.04 -26.56
CA TYR A 11 -25.04 -10.79 -25.95
C TYR A 11 -23.71 -11.08 -25.25
N PRO A 12 -22.63 -10.30 -25.48
CA PRO A 12 -21.41 -10.45 -24.71
C PRO A 12 -21.57 -9.89 -23.29
N ALA A 13 -21.01 -10.59 -22.31
CA ALA A 13 -20.89 -10.11 -20.93
C ALA A 13 -19.86 -8.97 -20.89
N ALA A 14 -20.33 -7.72 -20.77
CA ALA A 14 -19.49 -6.61 -20.37
C ALA A 14 -19.07 -6.82 -18.91
N ALA A 15 -17.76 -6.79 -18.65
CA ALA A 15 -17.22 -6.76 -17.30
C ALA A 15 -17.72 -5.48 -16.59
N GLU A 16 -18.53 -5.63 -15.54
CA GLU A 16 -18.92 -4.51 -14.69
C GLU A 16 -17.67 -3.90 -14.05
N GLU A 17 -17.33 -2.68 -14.45
CA GLU A 17 -16.29 -1.90 -13.81
C GLU A 17 -16.71 -1.54 -12.38
N ASN A 18 -15.80 -1.74 -11.43
CA ASN A 18 -16.05 -1.47 -10.01
C ASN A 18 -16.29 0.05 -9.81
N PRO A 19 -17.49 0.50 -9.41
CA PRO A 19 -17.81 1.93 -9.29
C PRO A 19 -16.95 2.66 -8.25
N VAL A 20 -16.31 1.93 -7.33
CA VAL A 20 -15.34 2.49 -6.38
C VAL A 20 -14.02 2.87 -7.07
N ARG A 21 -13.60 2.15 -8.12
CA ARG A 21 -12.41 2.51 -8.91
C ARG A 21 -12.62 3.81 -9.67
N GLN A 22 -13.78 3.97 -10.29
CA GLN A 22 -14.11 5.18 -11.05
C GLN A 22 -14.16 6.41 -10.16
N PHE A 23 -14.83 6.33 -9.00
CA PHE A 23 -14.89 7.44 -8.04
C PHE A 23 -13.53 7.86 -7.47
N LEU A 24 -12.62 6.90 -7.20
CA LEU A 24 -11.27 7.22 -6.74
C LEU A 24 -10.41 7.86 -7.83
N ASN A 25 -10.62 7.51 -9.09
CA ASN A 25 -9.92 8.12 -10.21
C ASN A 25 -10.42 9.56 -10.46
N ASP A 26 -11.73 9.80 -10.36
CA ASP A 26 -12.35 11.08 -10.70
C ASP A 26 -12.04 12.23 -9.70
N GLU A 27 -11.97 11.94 -8.40
CA GLU A 27 -11.61 12.95 -7.38
C GLU A 27 -10.09 13.21 -7.26
N PHE A 28 -9.24 12.24 -7.64
CA PHE A 28 -7.78 12.41 -7.54
C PHE A 28 -7.13 12.93 -8.84
N ASN A 29 -7.70 12.66 -10.02
CA ASN A 29 -7.14 13.13 -11.29
C ASN A 29 -7.40 14.62 -11.58
N THR A 30 -8.40 15.24 -10.95
CA THR A 30 -8.69 16.67 -11.10
C THR A 30 -7.60 17.57 -10.52
N ALA A 31 -6.67 17.03 -9.72
CA ALA A 31 -5.62 17.80 -9.05
C ALA A 31 -4.24 17.80 -9.76
N GLN A 32 -4.05 17.09 -10.89
CA GLN A 32 -2.70 16.80 -11.41
C GLN A 32 -2.48 16.89 -12.94
N THR A 33 -3.31 17.61 -13.70
CA THR A 33 -3.11 17.70 -15.16
C THR A 33 -1.91 18.58 -15.55
N ALA A 34 -0.74 17.97 -15.79
CA ALA A 34 0.25 18.45 -16.75
C ALA A 34 1.23 17.32 -17.16
N ASP A 35 1.27 17.07 -18.48
CA ASP A 35 2.19 16.28 -19.30
C ASP A 35 2.16 14.74 -19.23
N GLU A 36 1.67 14.14 -20.31
CA GLU A 36 1.57 12.70 -20.54
C GLU A 36 2.28 12.33 -21.85
N ALA A 37 3.14 11.31 -21.80
CA ALA A 37 3.76 10.66 -22.96
C ALA A 37 3.81 9.13 -22.74
N PRO A 38 3.82 8.31 -23.82
CA PRO A 38 2.93 7.15 -23.90
C PRO A 38 3.56 5.78 -23.57
N ALA A 39 2.63 4.82 -23.40
CA ALA A 39 2.75 3.48 -22.87
C ALA A 39 3.48 2.43 -23.75
N ALA A 40 4.00 1.38 -23.09
CA ALA A 40 4.37 0.11 -23.70
C ALA A 40 3.83 -1.10 -22.87
N ALA A 41 3.55 -2.18 -23.60
CA ALA A 41 2.63 -3.30 -23.36
C ALA A 41 3.04 -4.35 -22.28
N PRO A 42 2.15 -5.32 -21.92
CA PRO A 42 2.26 -6.15 -20.72
C PRO A 42 2.71 -7.60 -21.00
N ASP A 43 3.46 -8.19 -20.06
CA ASP A 43 3.75 -9.63 -20.03
C ASP A 43 3.22 -10.31 -18.76
N GLN A 44 2.75 -11.53 -18.94
CA GLN A 44 1.91 -12.31 -18.03
C GLN A 44 2.71 -13.07 -16.96
N VAL A 45 2.14 -13.24 -15.77
CA VAL A 45 2.63 -14.22 -14.78
C VAL A 45 1.49 -15.05 -14.18
N ALA A 46 1.75 -16.36 -14.16
CA ALA A 46 0.84 -17.45 -13.85
C ALA A 46 0.45 -17.56 -12.36
N ALA A 47 -0.67 -18.25 -12.11
CA ALA A 47 -1.34 -18.42 -10.83
C ALA A 47 -0.52 -19.18 -9.78
N ILE A 48 -0.63 -18.76 -8.51
CA ILE A 48 -0.02 -19.43 -7.34
C ILE A 48 -1.09 -20.25 -6.60
N ASP A 49 -0.72 -21.48 -6.22
CA ASP A 49 -1.48 -22.48 -5.46
C ASP A 49 -1.88 -21.99 -4.06
N LYS A 50 -3.13 -22.25 -3.67
CA LYS A 50 -3.82 -21.75 -2.48
C LYS A 50 -3.58 -22.57 -1.20
N ASN A 51 -2.81 -23.66 -1.28
CA ASN A 51 -2.63 -24.58 -0.14
C ASN A 51 -1.29 -24.44 0.61
N ALA A 52 -0.47 -23.43 0.29
CA ALA A 52 0.79 -23.16 1.00
C ALA A 52 0.63 -22.52 2.41
N TRP A 53 -0.60 -22.35 2.91
CA TRP A 53 -0.92 -21.59 4.13
C TRP A 53 -0.94 -22.42 5.44
N ALA A 54 -1.01 -23.75 5.39
CA ALA A 54 -1.26 -24.57 6.60
C ALA A 54 -0.05 -24.77 7.56
N GLY A 55 1.13 -24.23 7.26
CA GLY A 55 2.36 -24.44 8.04
C GLY A 55 2.76 -23.35 9.03
N LEU A 56 1.95 -22.30 9.23
CA LEU A 56 2.32 -21.11 10.00
C LEU A 56 1.61 -21.05 11.36
N VAL A 57 1.94 -21.97 12.26
CA VAL A 57 1.69 -21.79 13.70
C VAL A 57 3.04 -21.49 14.38
N PRO A 58 3.26 -20.31 14.99
CA PRO A 58 4.54 -19.99 15.62
C PRO A 58 4.81 -20.87 16.84
N SER A 59 5.99 -21.51 16.86
CA SER A 59 6.57 -22.17 18.04
C SER A 59 6.90 -21.13 19.12
N GLU A 60 6.51 -21.40 20.37
CA GLU A 60 6.74 -20.55 21.56
C GLU A 60 8.22 -20.45 22.00
N ASN A 61 9.17 -20.94 21.20
CA ASN A 61 10.57 -20.98 21.57
C ASN A 61 11.23 -19.59 21.47
N PRO A 62 11.70 -18.99 22.58
CA PRO A 62 12.27 -17.63 22.60
C PRO A 62 13.55 -17.48 21.76
N LYS A 63 14.31 -18.56 21.53
CA LYS A 63 15.49 -18.52 20.65
C LYS A 63 15.16 -18.37 19.16
N ARG A 64 13.94 -18.75 18.73
CA ARG A 64 13.46 -18.53 17.35
C ARG A 64 12.92 -17.12 17.12
N ARG A 65 12.45 -16.42 18.16
CA ARG A 65 12.01 -15.02 18.06
C ARG A 65 13.14 -14.09 17.64
N ALA A 66 14.36 -14.29 18.17
CA ALA A 66 15.53 -13.52 17.77
C ALA A 66 15.94 -13.72 16.30
N ALA A 67 15.52 -14.83 15.66
CA ALA A 67 15.76 -15.12 14.25
C ALA A 67 14.59 -14.73 13.32
N LEU A 68 13.52 -14.13 13.88
CA LEU A 68 12.30 -13.72 13.17
C LEU A 68 12.10 -12.20 13.12
N GLU A 69 13.02 -11.42 13.70
CA GLU A 69 13.10 -9.99 13.46
C GLU A 69 13.34 -9.77 11.95
N PRO A 70 12.50 -8.98 11.25
CA PRO A 70 12.86 -8.57 9.90
C PRO A 70 14.19 -7.82 10.02
N VAL A 71 15.17 -8.19 9.20
CA VAL A 71 16.41 -7.42 9.03
C VAL A 71 16.03 -6.11 8.33
N LEU A 72 15.37 -5.22 9.06
CA LEU A 72 15.24 -3.83 8.67
C LEU A 72 16.64 -3.27 8.84
N ALA A 73 17.24 -2.83 7.73
CA ALA A 73 18.54 -2.17 7.76
C ALA A 73 18.51 -1.06 8.84
N PRO A 74 19.61 -0.90 9.61
CA PRO A 74 19.64 0.08 10.69
C PRO A 74 19.20 1.45 10.17
N ALA A 75 18.45 2.19 11.01
CA ALA A 75 18.07 3.55 10.71
C ALA A 75 19.31 4.37 10.32
N PRO A 76 19.20 5.36 9.43
CA PRO A 76 20.33 6.25 9.17
C PRO A 76 20.79 6.87 10.50
N ALA A 77 22.10 6.85 10.76
CA ALA A 77 22.72 7.47 11.94
C ALA A 77 22.75 9.02 11.87
N GLY A 78 21.96 9.62 10.98
CA GLY A 78 21.93 11.06 10.71
C GLY A 78 20.70 11.75 11.28
N ASP A 79 20.64 13.07 11.10
CA ASP A 79 19.50 13.89 11.51
C ASP A 79 18.22 13.44 10.80
N LEU A 80 17.19 13.09 11.57
CA LEU A 80 15.88 12.69 11.08
C LEU A 80 14.99 13.88 10.72
N ALA A 81 15.32 15.09 11.15
CA ALA A 81 14.48 16.27 10.96
C ALA A 81 14.09 16.53 9.49
N PRO A 82 14.99 16.39 8.49
CA PRO A 82 14.61 16.56 7.08
C PRO A 82 13.58 15.52 6.61
N VAL A 83 13.74 14.26 7.03
CA VAL A 83 12.80 13.19 6.67
C VAL A 83 11.44 13.42 7.33
N LEU A 84 11.42 13.78 8.61
CA LEU A 84 10.18 14.09 9.33
C LEU A 84 9.42 15.27 8.69
N ALA A 85 10.14 16.33 8.28
CA ALA A 85 9.53 17.45 7.58
C ALA A 85 8.89 17.03 6.24
N LEU A 86 9.53 16.11 5.49
CA LEU A 86 8.93 15.55 4.28
C LEU A 86 7.69 14.68 4.59
N VAL A 87 7.74 13.88 5.66
CA VAL A 87 6.58 13.08 6.10
C VAL A 87 5.41 14.00 6.39
N ASP A 88 5.62 15.09 7.13
CA ASP A 88 4.57 16.04 7.49
C ASP A 88 4.02 16.79 6.29
N LYS A 89 4.90 17.22 5.37
CA LYS A 89 4.51 17.84 4.09
C LYS A 89 3.55 16.94 3.32
N HIS A 90 3.93 15.69 3.09
CA HIS A 90 3.12 14.75 2.30
C HIS A 90 1.88 14.27 3.05
N ALA A 91 1.94 14.16 4.38
CA ALA A 91 0.76 13.87 5.20
C ALA A 91 -0.28 14.99 5.09
N SER A 92 0.16 16.25 5.25
CA SER A 92 -0.70 17.43 5.11
C SER A 92 -1.31 17.53 3.71
N ALA A 93 -0.53 17.30 2.66
CA ALA A 93 -1.00 17.34 1.28
C ALA A 93 -2.09 16.28 0.98
N ASN A 94 -2.16 15.22 1.78
CA ASN A 94 -3.11 14.11 1.62
C ASN A 94 -4.20 14.09 2.71
N GLY A 95 -4.28 15.10 3.58
CA GLY A 95 -5.27 15.16 4.66
C GLY A 95 -5.10 14.08 5.74
N LEU A 96 -3.88 13.57 5.93
CA LEU A 96 -3.56 12.56 6.95
C LEU A 96 -3.08 13.21 8.25
N PRO A 97 -3.45 12.68 9.44
CA PRO A 97 -2.86 13.14 10.69
C PRO A 97 -1.35 12.90 10.71
N ALA A 98 -0.55 13.93 11.01
CA ALA A 98 0.92 13.84 11.00
C ALA A 98 1.45 12.72 11.92
N GLY A 99 0.90 12.60 13.14
CA GLY A 99 1.27 11.52 14.07
C GLY A 99 0.99 10.12 13.52
N PHE A 100 -0.08 9.94 12.74
CA PHE A 100 -0.40 8.68 12.09
C PHE A 100 0.60 8.38 10.95
N ALA A 101 0.86 9.36 10.08
CA ALA A 101 1.81 9.23 8.98
C ALA A 101 3.23 8.90 9.48
N ARG A 102 3.73 9.62 10.49
CA ARG A 102 5.03 9.35 11.12
C ARG A 102 5.08 7.95 11.74
N ALA A 103 3.99 7.50 12.38
CA ALA A 103 3.90 6.15 12.95
C ALA A 103 4.01 5.06 11.87
N ILE A 104 3.34 5.22 10.73
CA ILE A 104 3.46 4.29 9.59
C ILE A 104 4.89 4.25 9.07
N VAL A 105 5.49 5.39 8.74
CA VAL A 105 6.87 5.44 8.20
C VAL A 105 7.87 4.81 9.18
N ARG A 106 7.69 5.03 10.49
CA ARG A 106 8.53 4.40 11.51
C ARG A 106 8.40 2.88 11.53
N ILE A 107 7.18 2.34 11.44
CA ILE A 107 6.96 0.89 11.43
C ILE A 107 7.51 0.27 10.14
N GLU A 108 7.31 0.91 9.00
CA GLU A 108 7.66 0.37 7.69
C GLU A 108 9.18 0.33 7.45
N SER A 109 9.90 1.41 7.79
CA SER A 109 11.33 1.53 7.46
C SER A 109 12.20 2.04 8.60
N ASN A 110 11.61 2.41 9.73
CA ASN A 110 12.27 3.17 10.78
C ASN A 110 12.99 4.42 10.20
N PHE A 111 12.30 5.11 9.28
CA PHE A 111 12.80 6.29 8.55
C PHE A 111 14.02 6.03 7.65
N ASN A 112 14.27 4.79 7.24
CA ASN A 112 15.36 4.48 6.31
C ASN A 112 14.86 4.53 4.85
N PRO A 113 15.28 5.54 4.04
CA PRO A 113 14.84 5.65 2.66
C PRO A 113 15.43 4.58 1.74
N ARG A 114 16.48 3.87 2.16
CA ARG A 114 17.11 2.79 1.40
C ARG A 114 16.61 1.40 1.80
N ALA A 115 15.58 1.32 2.65
CA ALA A 115 15.02 0.06 3.09
C ALA A 115 14.41 -0.73 1.91
N THR A 116 14.70 -2.02 1.85
CA THR A 116 14.07 -2.96 0.92
C THR A 116 13.39 -4.07 1.70
N GLY A 117 12.08 -4.24 1.49
CA GLY A 117 11.29 -5.24 2.18
C GLY A 117 11.45 -6.64 1.58
N ARG A 118 10.96 -7.64 2.30
CA ARG A 118 11.07 -9.06 1.92
C ARG A 118 10.28 -9.40 0.65
N GLN A 119 9.20 -8.68 0.37
CA GLN A 119 8.42 -8.84 -0.86
C GLN A 119 8.73 -7.74 -1.87
N ARG A 120 9.96 -7.20 -1.80
CA ARG A 120 10.45 -6.15 -2.70
C ARG A 120 9.67 -4.84 -2.55
N GLU A 121 9.22 -4.54 -1.35
CA GLU A 121 8.79 -3.19 -0.97
C GLU A 121 9.97 -2.21 -0.97
N VAL A 122 9.72 -0.92 -1.24
CA VAL A 122 10.77 0.09 -1.45
C VAL A 122 10.61 1.27 -0.49
N GLY A 123 11.73 1.66 0.12
CA GLY A 123 11.95 2.94 0.77
C GLY A 123 11.13 3.19 2.03
N LEU A 124 10.91 4.47 2.34
CA LEU A 124 10.37 4.96 3.61
C LEU A 124 9.02 4.32 3.99
N MET A 125 8.13 4.17 3.02
CA MET A 125 6.78 3.66 3.21
C MET A 125 6.61 2.20 2.83
N GLN A 126 7.68 1.54 2.38
CA GLN A 126 7.63 0.15 1.90
C GLN A 126 6.50 -0.04 0.85
N ILE A 127 6.37 0.90 -0.09
CA ILE A 127 5.44 0.76 -1.21
C ILE A 127 5.99 -0.26 -2.23
N LYS A 128 5.13 -1.13 -2.77
CA LYS A 128 5.49 -2.01 -3.88
C LYS A 128 5.57 -1.20 -5.18
N PHE A 129 6.51 -1.53 -6.06
CA PHE A 129 6.68 -0.82 -7.33
C PHE A 129 5.42 -0.91 -8.20
N GLU A 130 4.79 -2.09 -8.24
CA GLU A 130 3.55 -2.35 -8.96
C GLU A 130 2.39 -1.51 -8.39
N THR A 131 2.33 -1.35 -7.06
CA THR A 131 1.35 -0.50 -6.40
C THR A 131 1.54 0.97 -6.78
N ALA A 132 2.78 1.47 -6.73
CA ALA A 132 3.09 2.85 -7.13
C ALA A 132 2.68 3.10 -8.59
N ARG A 133 3.03 2.17 -9.49
CA ARG A 133 2.61 2.22 -10.90
C ARG A 133 1.10 2.22 -11.07
N GLY A 134 0.41 1.36 -10.33
CA GLY A 134 -1.05 1.24 -10.38
C GLY A 134 -1.81 2.51 -9.95
N ILE A 135 -1.13 3.47 -9.31
CA ILE A 135 -1.73 4.74 -8.87
C ILE A 135 -1.15 5.97 -9.59
N GLY A 136 -0.35 5.74 -10.64
CA GLY A 136 0.13 6.77 -11.58
C GLY A 136 1.64 7.00 -11.63
N PHE A 137 2.46 6.25 -10.88
CA PHE A 137 3.91 6.40 -10.97
C PHE A 137 4.47 5.85 -12.29
N THR A 138 5.21 6.67 -13.03
CA THR A 138 5.80 6.32 -14.33
C THR A 138 7.33 6.18 -14.30
N GLY A 139 7.94 6.44 -13.14
CA GLY A 139 9.38 6.39 -12.95
C GLY A 139 9.95 4.98 -12.76
N THR A 140 11.25 4.93 -12.46
CA THR A 140 11.97 3.69 -12.20
C THR A 140 11.78 3.22 -10.76
N ARG A 141 12.09 1.95 -10.49
CA ARG A 141 12.06 1.42 -9.13
C ARG A 141 13.08 2.12 -8.23
N GLU A 142 14.22 2.50 -8.79
CA GLU A 142 15.32 3.15 -8.10
C GLU A 142 14.91 4.53 -7.57
N GLU A 143 14.11 5.27 -8.33
CA GLU A 143 13.57 6.57 -7.91
C GLU A 143 12.63 6.47 -6.70
N LEU A 144 12.07 5.29 -6.40
CA LEU A 144 11.30 5.08 -5.17
C LEU A 144 12.17 5.00 -3.91
N TYR A 145 13.50 4.93 -4.01
CA TYR A 145 14.36 5.12 -2.84
C TYR A 145 14.59 6.60 -2.51
N GLU A 146 14.22 7.53 -3.40
CA GLU A 146 14.28 8.96 -3.10
C GLU A 146 13.17 9.35 -2.10
N PRO A 147 13.50 9.99 -0.96
CA PRO A 147 12.54 10.26 0.12
C PRO A 147 11.27 10.99 -0.33
N ASP A 148 11.39 12.08 -1.09
CA ASP A 148 10.24 12.88 -1.52
C ASP A 148 9.36 12.10 -2.51
N THR A 149 9.95 11.37 -3.45
CA THR A 149 9.24 10.48 -4.39
C THR A 149 8.51 9.35 -3.67
N ASN A 150 9.20 8.67 -2.74
CA ASN A 150 8.61 7.57 -1.96
C ASN A 150 7.40 8.06 -1.15
N LEU A 151 7.56 9.18 -0.45
CA LEU A 151 6.51 9.77 0.38
C LEU A 151 5.34 10.30 -0.46
N LYS A 152 5.59 10.88 -1.63
CA LYS A 152 4.53 11.31 -2.56
C LYS A 152 3.59 10.15 -2.90
N TRP A 153 4.14 9.02 -3.33
CA TRP A 153 3.34 7.88 -3.78
C TRP A 153 2.83 7.00 -2.63
N GLY A 154 3.66 6.79 -1.61
CA GLY A 154 3.27 6.06 -0.40
C GLY A 154 2.15 6.77 0.37
N MET A 155 2.21 8.10 0.53
CA MET A 155 1.16 8.85 1.23
C MET A 155 -0.13 8.92 0.41
N LYS A 156 -0.04 9.03 -0.93
CA LYS A 156 -1.22 8.89 -1.81
C LYS A 156 -1.90 7.54 -1.59
N TYR A 157 -1.13 6.44 -1.55
CA TYR A 157 -1.67 5.11 -1.29
C TYR A 157 -2.26 4.96 0.12
N LEU A 158 -1.61 5.54 1.13
CA LEU A 158 -2.09 5.56 2.51
C LEU A 158 -3.38 6.39 2.65
N ALA A 159 -3.52 7.49 1.92
CA ALA A 159 -4.72 8.33 1.93
C ALA A 159 -5.95 7.59 1.39
N MET A 160 -5.78 6.84 0.31
CA MET A 160 -6.83 5.95 -0.20
C MET A 160 -7.21 4.89 0.85
N ALA A 161 -6.22 4.28 1.51
CA ALA A 161 -6.46 3.33 2.59
C ALA A 161 -7.18 3.98 3.79
N TRP A 162 -6.84 5.22 4.13
CA TRP A 162 -7.47 6.00 5.19
C TRP A 162 -8.96 6.25 4.91
N LYS A 163 -9.28 6.75 3.70
CA LYS A 163 -10.67 6.99 3.27
C LYS A 163 -11.48 5.70 3.29
N LEU A 164 -10.95 4.63 2.68
CA LEU A 164 -11.61 3.32 2.63
C LEU A 164 -11.71 2.62 3.99
N GLY A 165 -10.83 2.99 4.93
CA GLY A 165 -10.80 2.52 6.30
C GLY A 165 -11.69 3.32 7.26
N GLY A 166 -12.58 4.17 6.72
CA GLY A 166 -13.49 4.98 7.52
C GLY A 166 -12.79 6.11 8.29
N SER A 167 -11.64 6.59 7.80
CA SER A 167 -10.83 7.63 8.43
C SER A 167 -10.40 7.29 9.86
N THR A 168 -10.06 6.02 10.10
CA THR A 168 -9.54 5.54 11.38
C THR A 168 -8.15 4.92 11.21
N PRO A 169 -7.25 5.01 12.20
CA PRO A 169 -5.94 4.37 12.11
C PRO A 169 -6.01 2.86 11.87
N CYS A 170 -6.87 2.13 12.57
CA CYS A 170 -6.96 0.68 12.39
C CYS A 170 -7.60 0.28 11.04
N GLY A 171 -8.63 1.01 10.59
CA GLY A 171 -9.23 0.75 9.29
C GLY A 171 -8.25 1.03 8.15
N ALA A 172 -7.49 2.11 8.26
CA ALA A 172 -6.43 2.46 7.31
C ALA A 172 -5.35 1.38 7.25
N VAL A 173 -4.87 0.90 8.40
CA VAL A 173 -3.88 -0.19 8.50
C VAL A 173 -4.36 -1.46 7.80
N MET A 174 -5.61 -1.87 8.05
CA MET A 174 -6.19 -3.05 7.41
C MET A 174 -6.14 -2.93 5.88
N LYS A 175 -6.55 -1.77 5.36
CA LYS A 175 -6.56 -1.47 3.91
C LYS A 175 -5.16 -1.32 3.33
N TYR A 176 -4.22 -0.74 4.08
CA TYR A 176 -2.84 -0.51 3.62
C TYR A 176 -2.09 -1.83 3.45
N GLN A 177 -2.13 -2.70 4.46
CA GLN A 177 -1.42 -3.99 4.45
C GLN A 177 -2.11 -5.06 3.61
N GLY A 178 -3.44 -5.16 3.73
CA GLY A 178 -4.23 -6.20 3.08
C GLY A 178 -4.61 -5.86 1.63
N GLY A 179 -4.44 -4.59 1.24
CA GLY A 179 -4.97 -4.05 0.01
C GLY A 179 -6.36 -3.43 0.19
N HIS A 180 -6.68 -2.48 -0.67
CA HIS A 180 -7.89 -1.64 -0.58
C HIS A 180 -9.21 -2.42 -0.65
N ALA A 181 -9.21 -3.61 -1.24
CA ALA A 181 -10.38 -4.48 -1.36
C ALA A 181 -10.70 -5.29 -0.08
N VAL A 182 -9.78 -5.35 0.90
CA VAL A 182 -10.01 -6.15 2.12
C VAL A 182 -11.14 -5.55 2.94
N THR A 183 -12.11 -6.39 3.34
CA THR A 183 -13.28 -5.98 4.11
C THR A 183 -13.24 -6.42 5.57
N GLN A 184 -12.36 -7.37 5.93
CA GLN A 184 -12.27 -7.93 7.28
C GLN A 184 -10.82 -7.93 7.78
N PRO A 185 -10.57 -7.53 9.03
CA PRO A 185 -9.24 -7.55 9.60
C PRO A 185 -8.83 -8.98 9.98
N ASN A 186 -7.52 -9.24 9.97
CA ASN A 186 -6.92 -10.44 10.52
C ASN A 186 -6.02 -10.12 11.74
N ALA A 187 -5.48 -11.15 12.39
CA ALA A 187 -4.62 -11.00 13.56
C ALA A 187 -3.39 -10.09 13.31
N ALA A 188 -2.81 -10.14 12.11
CA ALA A 188 -1.69 -9.28 11.75
C ALA A 188 -2.11 -7.80 11.66
N ASN A 189 -3.30 -7.51 11.13
CA ASN A 189 -3.84 -6.15 11.09
C ASN A 189 -4.07 -5.58 12.50
N HIS A 190 -4.58 -6.41 13.43
CA HIS A 190 -4.76 -6.00 14.82
C HIS A 190 -3.41 -5.71 15.51
N ALA A 191 -2.42 -6.59 15.34
CA ALA A 191 -1.09 -6.41 15.89
C ALA A 191 -0.40 -5.16 15.32
N TYR A 192 -0.54 -4.91 14.02
CA TYR A 192 -0.01 -3.72 13.39
C TYR A 192 -0.73 -2.46 13.89
N CYS A 193 -2.06 -2.46 14.02
CA CYS A 193 -2.78 -1.31 14.57
C CYS A 193 -2.33 -1.01 16.01
N ALA A 194 -2.07 -2.02 16.83
CA ALA A 194 -1.54 -1.81 18.19
C ALA A 194 -0.18 -1.08 18.16
N LYS A 195 0.73 -1.43 17.24
CA LYS A 195 2.00 -0.72 17.04
C LYS A 195 1.80 0.73 16.63
N VAL A 196 0.88 0.98 15.69
CA VAL A 196 0.55 2.35 15.25
C VAL A 196 0.08 3.19 16.42
N LYS A 197 -0.87 2.68 17.22
CA LYS A 197 -1.38 3.38 18.40
C LYS A 197 -0.28 3.70 19.42
N ALA A 198 0.65 2.75 19.65
CA ALA A 198 1.78 2.98 20.55
C ALA A 198 2.72 4.08 20.05
N HIS A 199 3.02 4.13 18.75
CA HIS A 199 3.82 5.21 18.17
C HIS A 199 3.11 6.56 18.18
N MET A 200 1.80 6.58 17.92
CA MET A 200 1.02 7.82 18.01
C MET A 200 0.95 8.37 19.45
N ALA A 201 0.89 7.49 20.46
CA ALA A 201 0.86 7.90 21.87
C ALA A 201 2.21 8.43 22.38
N SER A 202 3.32 8.04 21.76
CA SER A 202 4.69 8.45 22.15
C SER A 202 5.20 9.68 21.40
N ALA A 203 4.41 10.21 20.45
CA ALA A 203 4.76 11.38 19.65
C ALA A 203 4.11 12.69 20.16
N ASN A 204 3.47 12.64 21.32
CA ASN A 204 2.90 13.78 22.05
C ASN A 204 3.83 14.24 23.18
#